data_AF-Q7S4A1-F1
#
_entry.id   AF-Q7S4A1-F1
#
_cell.length_a   1.000
_cell.length_b   1.000
_cell.length_c   1.000
_cell.angle_alpha   90.00
_cell.angle_beta   90.00
_cell.angle_gamma   90.00
#
_symmetry.space_group_name_H-M   'P 1'
#
loop_
_entity.id
_entity.type
_entity.pdbx_description
1 polymer ?
#
loop_
_entity_poly.entity_id
_entity_poly.type
_entity_poly.pdbx_seq_one_letter_code
_entity_poly.pdbx_strand_id
1 'polypeptide(L)'
;MSKLSPSLKGLINAPFARPGPTPAPRNIEAVYTKIADEARERKYGEKPWLALSAAATFTLNSPSSLGPLLTLASSRWPSSSSSPSSSALLAPAEFIREIGLKCISFNGIPRTINTLNSFRSHLSSAHPDLSPHLSSTPTRQTTPSNISAVHARGRQLWESIYTPLDTKLEAKLAEAHPDLPVHILGSHYGPLLSDPPSGKNGLDSKVGRSLTSVVAIACLRAQTGVGPQVLSHVFGLRKAVEQGAHLHEFAAAAAGQSGGEGSVKGEKERKSEEEAEGIERLASDEGCEWILRSVDAISEAMAAAAAAQDGNMNEGGFASPMRKRESKL
;
A
#
# COMPACT_ATOMS: atom_id res chain seq x y z
N MET A 1 -24.89 24.77 -10.03
CA MET A 1 -24.32 23.49 -10.48
C MET A 1 -25.00 23.09 -11.78
N SER A 2 -24.24 22.84 -12.85
CA SER A 2 -24.82 22.33 -14.10
C SER A 2 -25.39 20.92 -13.85
N LYS A 3 -26.61 20.65 -14.32
CA LYS A 3 -27.22 19.32 -14.20
C LYS A 3 -26.70 18.44 -15.35
N LEU A 4 -26.07 17.31 -15.03
CA LEU A 4 -25.71 16.31 -16.04
C LEU A 4 -26.96 15.71 -16.67
N SER A 5 -26.93 15.48 -17.98
CA SER A 5 -28.01 14.77 -18.69
C SER A 5 -28.17 13.33 -18.16
N PRO A 6 -29.37 12.74 -18.26
CA PRO A 6 -29.56 11.33 -17.91
C PRO A 6 -28.65 10.38 -18.70
N SER A 7 -28.41 10.66 -19.99
CA SER A 7 -27.53 9.85 -20.84
C SER A 7 -26.08 9.84 -20.33
N LEU A 8 -25.55 11.01 -19.96
CA LEU A 8 -24.20 11.12 -19.42
C LEU A 8 -24.08 10.42 -18.06
N LYS A 9 -25.08 10.57 -17.18
CA LYS A 9 -25.12 9.82 -15.92
C LYS A 9 -25.16 8.31 -16.14
N GLY A 10 -25.92 7.86 -17.14
CA GLY A 10 -25.99 6.45 -17.52
C GLY A 10 -24.64 5.90 -17.98
N LEU A 11 -23.91 6.64 -18.82
CA LEU A 11 -22.59 6.23 -19.30
C LEU A 11 -21.53 6.20 -18.18
N ILE A 12 -21.51 7.19 -17.29
CA ILE A 12 -20.59 7.21 -16.14
C ILE A 12 -20.82 5.99 -15.24
N ASN A 13 -22.08 5.58 -15.06
CA ASN A 13 -22.43 4.47 -14.17
C ASN A 13 -22.63 3.15 -14.91
N ALA A 14 -22.18 3.03 -16.16
CA ALA A 14 -22.39 1.84 -16.95
C ALA A 14 -21.69 0.63 -16.31
N PRO A 15 -22.33 -0.56 -16.22
CA PRO A 15 -21.75 -1.73 -15.55
C PRO A 15 -20.37 -2.12 -16.07
N PHE A 16 -20.16 -2.09 -17.39
CA PHE A 16 -18.87 -2.42 -18.01
C PHE A 16 -17.75 -1.43 -17.64
N ALA A 17 -18.10 -0.20 -17.25
CA ALA A 17 -17.13 0.81 -16.83
C ALA A 17 -16.66 0.61 -15.38
N ARG A 18 -17.35 -0.25 -14.62
CA ARG A 18 -17.04 -0.59 -13.21
C ARG A 18 -16.75 0.68 -12.38
N PRO A 19 -17.74 1.59 -12.26
CA PRO A 19 -17.53 2.92 -11.69
C PRO A 19 -17.24 2.90 -10.18
N GLY A 20 -17.60 1.81 -9.50
CA GLY A 20 -17.51 1.68 -8.06
C GLY A 20 -16.25 0.96 -7.57
N PRO A 21 -16.02 0.96 -6.25
CA PRO A 21 -15.02 0.11 -5.62
C PRO A 21 -15.33 -1.38 -5.82
N THR A 22 -14.27 -2.18 -5.86
CA THR A 22 -14.35 -3.65 -5.83
C THR A 22 -14.82 -4.09 -4.44
N PRO A 23 -15.87 -4.91 -4.33
CA PRO A 23 -16.40 -5.34 -3.04
C PRO A 23 -15.38 -6.25 -2.33
N ALA A 24 -15.47 -6.32 -0.99
CA ALA A 24 -14.65 -7.28 -0.24
C ALA A 24 -15.11 -8.72 -0.52
N PRO A 25 -14.21 -9.62 -0.93
CA PRO A 25 -14.51 -11.04 -1.07
C PRO A 25 -14.88 -11.65 0.28
N ARG A 26 -15.83 -12.60 0.28
CA ARG A 26 -16.25 -13.29 1.51
C ARG A 26 -15.11 -14.03 2.22
N ASN A 27 -14.12 -14.50 1.45
CA ASN A 27 -12.96 -15.24 1.94
C ASN A 27 -11.72 -14.37 2.12
N ILE A 28 -11.82 -13.03 2.03
CA ILE A 28 -10.63 -12.16 2.02
C ILE A 28 -9.80 -12.27 3.31
N GLU A 29 -10.46 -12.43 4.46
CA GLU A 29 -9.78 -12.66 5.73
C GLU A 29 -8.93 -13.92 5.69
N ALA A 30 -9.48 -15.03 5.18
CA ALA A 30 -8.73 -16.28 5.03
C ALA A 30 -7.54 -16.15 4.09
N VAL A 31 -7.64 -15.36 3.02
CA VAL A 31 -6.52 -15.07 2.11
C VAL A 31 -5.41 -14.32 2.85
N TYR A 32 -5.74 -13.25 3.58
CA TYR A 32 -4.73 -12.53 4.36
C TYR A 32 -4.13 -13.37 5.49
N THR A 33 -4.94 -14.17 6.18
CA THR A 33 -4.46 -15.07 7.24
C THR A 33 -3.46 -16.06 6.68
N LYS A 34 -3.76 -16.68 5.53
CA LYS A 34 -2.82 -17.59 4.87
C LYS A 34 -1.49 -16.91 4.53
N ILE A 35 -1.54 -15.70 3.95
CA ILE A 35 -0.33 -14.93 3.61
C ILE A 35 0.47 -14.60 4.89
N ALA A 36 -0.19 -14.17 5.95
CA ALA A 36 0.47 -13.86 7.23
C ALA A 36 1.08 -15.10 7.88
N ASP A 37 0.39 -16.25 7.84
CA ASP A 37 0.90 -17.51 8.38
C ASP A 37 2.10 -18.04 7.58
N GLU A 38 2.05 -17.99 6.25
CA GLU A 38 3.19 -18.35 5.39
C GLU A 38 4.40 -17.42 5.61
N ALA A 39 4.17 -16.12 5.78
CA ALA A 39 5.24 -15.16 6.08
C ALA A 39 5.93 -15.48 7.41
N ARG A 40 5.16 -15.86 8.43
CA ARG A 40 5.68 -16.30 9.73
C ARG A 40 6.48 -17.60 9.60
N GLU A 41 5.93 -18.61 8.93
CA GLU A 41 6.58 -19.91 8.72
C GLU A 41 7.91 -19.78 7.99
N ARG A 42 7.95 -18.90 6.97
CA ARG A 42 9.13 -18.62 6.15
C ARG A 42 10.06 -17.56 6.75
N LYS A 43 9.68 -16.98 7.89
CA LYS A 43 10.42 -15.93 8.61
C LYS A 43 10.74 -14.73 7.72
N TYR A 44 9.75 -14.23 6.99
CA TYR A 44 9.88 -13.03 6.16
C TYR A 44 9.71 -11.71 6.93
N GLY A 45 9.45 -11.76 8.24
CA GLY A 45 9.16 -10.57 9.06
C GLY A 45 7.67 -10.21 9.09
N GLU A 46 7.29 -9.31 9.99
CA GLU A 46 5.88 -8.96 10.22
C GLU A 46 5.42 -7.83 9.29
N LYS A 47 6.33 -6.95 8.86
CA LYS A 47 5.96 -5.83 7.99
C LYS A 47 5.68 -6.21 6.53
N PRO A 48 6.43 -7.13 5.88
CA PRO A 48 6.29 -7.35 4.44
C PRO A 48 4.92 -7.87 4.00
N TRP A 49 4.33 -8.80 4.76
CA TRP A 49 3.04 -9.38 4.41
C TRP A 49 1.91 -8.34 4.49
N LEU A 50 1.97 -7.44 5.47
CA LEU A 50 1.04 -6.32 5.59
C LEU A 50 1.25 -5.30 4.47
N ALA A 51 2.52 -4.99 4.14
CA ALA A 51 2.87 -4.07 3.08
C ALA A 51 2.35 -4.52 1.71
N LEU A 52 2.62 -5.77 1.32
CA LEU A 52 2.15 -6.31 0.05
C LEU A 52 0.61 -6.43 0.01
N SER A 53 -0.02 -6.84 1.12
CA SER A 53 -1.47 -7.05 1.17
C SER A 53 -2.23 -5.73 1.05
N ALA A 54 -1.77 -4.70 1.76
CA ALA A 54 -2.34 -3.35 1.65
C ALA A 54 -2.13 -2.80 0.23
N ALA A 55 -0.90 -2.84 -0.31
CA ALA A 55 -0.59 -2.33 -1.64
C ALA A 55 -1.45 -2.98 -2.75
N ALA A 56 -1.63 -4.30 -2.71
CA ALA A 56 -2.52 -5.01 -3.62
C ALA A 56 -3.99 -4.56 -3.46
N THR A 57 -4.46 -4.43 -2.21
CA THR A 57 -5.84 -3.99 -1.90
C THR A 57 -6.14 -2.58 -2.42
N PHE A 58 -5.22 -1.64 -2.23
CA PHE A 58 -5.29 -0.28 -2.76
C PHE A 58 -5.37 -0.30 -4.29
N THR A 59 -4.52 -1.11 -4.93
CA THR A 59 -4.46 -1.21 -6.39
C THR A 59 -5.71 -1.82 -6.99
N LEU A 60 -6.29 -2.82 -6.32
CA LEU A 60 -7.53 -3.47 -6.73
C LEU A 60 -8.78 -2.65 -6.37
N ASN A 61 -8.62 -1.47 -5.76
CA ASN A 61 -9.68 -0.53 -5.39
C ASN A 61 -10.75 -1.22 -4.50
N SER A 62 -10.31 -2.01 -3.52
CA SER A 62 -11.19 -2.74 -2.58
C SER A 62 -11.13 -2.20 -1.15
N PRO A 63 -11.67 -1.01 -0.88
CA PRO A 63 -11.60 -0.37 0.43
C PRO A 63 -12.16 -1.20 1.58
N SER A 64 -13.26 -1.92 1.35
CA SER A 64 -13.93 -2.73 2.37
C SER A 64 -13.05 -3.89 2.88
N SER A 65 -12.02 -4.26 2.12
CA SER A 65 -11.08 -5.32 2.49
C SER A 65 -10.00 -4.86 3.46
N LEU A 66 -9.83 -3.56 3.70
CA LEU A 66 -8.83 -3.04 4.64
C LEU A 66 -9.21 -3.22 6.11
N GLY A 67 -10.50 -3.33 6.44
CA GLY A 67 -10.96 -3.60 7.80
C GLY A 67 -10.46 -4.96 8.32
N PRO A 68 -10.78 -6.08 7.64
CA PRO A 68 -10.26 -7.39 7.99
C PRO A 68 -8.72 -7.46 8.02
N LEU A 69 -8.05 -6.78 7.08
CA LEU A 69 -6.59 -6.68 7.06
C LEU A 69 -6.04 -6.01 8.32
N LEU A 70 -6.64 -4.88 8.74
CA LEU A 70 -6.25 -4.16 9.95
C LEU A 70 -6.49 -5.02 11.21
N THR A 71 -7.64 -5.68 11.31
CA THR A 71 -7.95 -6.57 12.44
C THR A 71 -6.90 -7.68 12.55
N LEU A 72 -6.59 -8.36 11.44
CA LEU A 72 -5.55 -9.40 11.43
C LEU A 72 -4.18 -8.80 11.81
N ALA A 73 -3.79 -7.69 11.21
CA ALA A 73 -2.52 -7.03 11.50
C ALA A 73 -2.38 -6.65 12.98
N SER A 74 -3.44 -6.14 13.61
CA SER A 74 -3.44 -5.78 15.03
C SER A 74 -3.24 -6.98 15.97
N SER A 75 -3.65 -8.19 15.55
CA SER A 75 -3.45 -9.42 16.31
C SER A 75 -2.04 -10.00 16.16
N ARG A 76 -1.35 -9.67 15.06
CA ARG A 76 -0.03 -10.22 14.72
C ARG A 76 1.12 -9.24 15.00
N TRP A 77 0.86 -7.94 14.93
CA TRP A 77 1.85 -6.91 15.19
C TRP A 77 2.10 -6.77 16.69
N PRO A 78 3.34 -6.96 17.18
CA PRO A 78 3.62 -6.85 18.61
C PRO A 78 3.33 -5.44 19.14
N SER A 79 2.45 -5.33 20.12
CA SER A 79 2.21 -4.09 20.85
C SER A 79 3.42 -3.80 21.74
N SER A 80 4.08 -2.66 21.55
CA SER A 80 5.18 -2.21 22.42
C SER A 80 4.71 -1.70 23.79
N SER A 81 3.44 -1.92 24.12
CA SER A 81 2.75 -1.36 25.27
C SER A 81 1.83 -2.42 25.86
N SER A 82 1.95 -2.62 27.16
CA SER A 82 1.05 -3.43 28.00
C SER A 82 -0.30 -2.73 28.28
N SER A 83 -0.63 -1.66 27.54
CA SER A 83 -1.86 -0.87 27.71
C SER A 83 -2.95 -1.27 26.70
N PRO A 84 -4.25 -1.23 27.07
CA PRO A 84 -5.30 -1.97 26.36
C PRO A 84 -5.75 -1.36 25.02
N SER A 85 -5.98 -2.25 24.04
CA SER A 85 -6.81 -2.20 22.83
C SER A 85 -6.60 -1.10 21.76
N SER A 86 -6.61 0.20 22.07
CA SER A 86 -6.51 1.26 21.03
C SER A 86 -5.08 1.42 20.50
N SER A 87 -4.08 1.06 21.30
CA SER A 87 -2.66 1.13 20.90
C SER A 87 -2.28 0.08 19.85
N ALA A 88 -2.93 -1.09 19.83
CA ALA A 88 -2.55 -2.21 18.96
C ALA A 88 -2.91 -1.96 17.49
N LEU A 89 -3.99 -1.20 17.26
CA LEU A 89 -4.48 -0.86 15.92
C LEU A 89 -3.76 0.35 15.32
N LEU A 90 -3.21 1.24 16.15
CA LEU A 90 -2.66 2.52 15.70
C LEU A 90 -1.49 2.36 14.72
N ALA A 91 -0.47 1.59 15.10
CA ALA A 91 0.70 1.41 14.26
C ALA A 91 0.36 0.72 12.92
N PRO A 92 -0.39 -0.40 12.90
CA PRO A 92 -0.86 -0.98 11.63
C PRO A 92 -1.74 -0.04 10.80
N ALA A 93 -2.62 0.75 11.42
CA ALA A 93 -3.49 1.68 10.70
C ALA A 93 -2.68 2.80 10.02
N GLU A 94 -1.70 3.39 10.72
CA GLU A 94 -0.80 4.40 10.13
C GLU A 94 0.11 3.81 9.06
N PHE A 95 0.59 2.58 9.25
CA PHE A 95 1.37 1.89 8.25
C PHE A 95 0.57 1.62 6.97
N ILE A 96 -0.68 1.13 7.08
CA ILE A 96 -1.60 0.95 5.95
C ILE A 96 -1.86 2.30 5.25
N ARG A 97 -2.06 3.39 6.00
CA ARG A 97 -2.28 4.74 5.46
C ARG A 97 -1.06 5.22 4.65
N GLU A 98 0.13 5.03 5.18
CA GLU A 98 1.38 5.40 4.52
C GLU A 98 1.63 4.55 3.25
N ILE A 99 1.39 3.24 3.30
CA ILE A 99 1.45 2.36 2.12
C ILE A 99 0.48 2.86 1.06
N GLY A 100 -0.77 3.14 1.45
CA GLY A 100 -1.80 3.67 0.57
C GLY A 100 -1.36 4.96 -0.13
N LEU A 101 -0.73 5.88 0.61
CA LEU A 101 -0.18 7.10 0.04
C LEU A 101 0.90 6.80 -1.01
N LYS A 102 1.87 5.92 -0.70
CA LYS A 102 2.95 5.55 -1.64
C LYS A 102 2.44 4.83 -2.89
N CYS A 103 1.27 4.18 -2.84
CA CYS A 103 0.66 3.52 -3.99
C CYS A 103 0.37 4.50 -5.15
N ILE A 104 0.25 5.81 -4.90
CA ILE A 104 0.01 6.85 -5.93
C ILE A 104 1.01 6.74 -7.08
N SER A 105 2.29 6.48 -6.80
CA SER A 105 3.32 6.36 -7.84
C SER A 105 3.13 5.20 -8.81
N PHE A 106 2.32 4.21 -8.42
CA PHE A 106 2.15 2.98 -9.18
C PHE A 106 0.74 2.91 -9.78
N ASN A 107 -0.30 3.03 -8.95
CA ASN A 107 -1.70 2.82 -9.36
C ASN A 107 -2.52 4.12 -9.56
N GLY A 108 -1.93 5.28 -9.27
CA GLY A 108 -2.54 6.59 -9.44
C GLY A 108 -3.38 7.09 -8.25
N ILE A 109 -3.67 8.39 -8.28
CA ILE A 109 -4.38 9.12 -7.23
C ILE A 109 -5.82 8.60 -6.99
N PRO A 110 -6.66 8.31 -8.00
CA PRO A 110 -8.08 8.01 -7.78
C PRO A 110 -8.34 6.82 -6.86
N ARG A 111 -7.62 5.70 -7.05
CA ARG A 111 -7.77 4.49 -6.21
C ARG A 111 -7.29 4.73 -4.79
N THR A 112 -6.22 5.51 -4.65
CA THR A 112 -5.71 5.93 -3.34
C THR A 112 -6.73 6.81 -2.60
N ILE A 113 -7.35 7.78 -3.27
CA ILE A 113 -8.42 8.62 -2.69
C ILE A 113 -9.59 7.76 -2.20
N ASN A 114 -10.12 6.90 -3.07
CA ASN A 114 -11.25 6.04 -2.72
C ASN A 114 -10.94 5.21 -1.48
N THR A 115 -9.77 4.59 -1.47
CA THR A 115 -9.37 3.64 -0.44
C THR A 115 -9.04 4.33 0.89
N LEU A 116 -8.27 5.43 0.88
CA LEU A 116 -7.95 6.18 2.10
C LEU A 116 -9.20 6.82 2.72
N ASN A 117 -10.10 7.39 1.92
CA ASN A 117 -11.34 7.99 2.42
C ASN A 117 -12.22 6.93 3.08
N SER A 118 -12.46 5.82 2.39
CA SER A 118 -13.28 4.74 2.95
C SER A 118 -12.62 4.11 4.18
N PHE A 119 -11.30 3.98 4.20
CA PHE A 119 -10.58 3.48 5.37
C PHE A 119 -10.70 4.44 6.55
N ARG A 120 -10.54 5.76 6.35
CA ARG A 120 -10.75 6.77 7.40
C ARG A 120 -12.19 6.76 7.95
N SER A 121 -13.19 6.59 7.08
CA SER A 121 -14.59 6.42 7.49
C SER A 121 -14.78 5.16 8.31
N HIS A 122 -14.22 4.02 7.87
CA HIS A 122 -14.25 2.77 8.60
C HIS A 122 -13.62 2.91 9.98
N LEU A 123 -12.40 3.44 10.08
CA LEU A 123 -11.69 3.69 11.36
C LEU A 123 -12.54 4.55 12.30
N SER A 124 -13.13 5.65 11.80
CA SER A 124 -13.97 6.53 12.63
C SER A 124 -15.24 5.83 13.14
N SER A 125 -15.83 4.94 12.34
CA SER A 125 -17.07 4.23 12.69
C SER A 125 -16.87 3.00 13.57
N ALA A 126 -15.84 2.19 13.27
CA ALA A 126 -15.58 0.91 13.95
C ALA A 126 -14.63 1.07 15.15
N HIS A 127 -13.78 2.10 15.14
CA HIS A 127 -12.76 2.37 16.16
C HIS A 127 -12.73 3.87 16.51
N PRO A 128 -13.82 4.44 17.07
CA PRO A 128 -13.90 5.88 17.35
C PRO A 128 -12.77 6.39 18.24
N ASP A 129 -12.31 5.57 19.20
CA ASP A 129 -11.21 5.90 20.11
C ASP A 129 -9.85 6.00 19.42
N LEU A 130 -9.68 5.39 18.24
CA LEU A 130 -8.43 5.47 17.47
C LEU A 130 -8.32 6.80 16.71
N SER A 131 -9.44 7.37 16.30
CA SER A 131 -9.49 8.52 15.38
C SER A 131 -8.71 9.76 15.84
N PRO A 132 -8.71 10.14 17.14
CA PRO A 132 -7.93 11.26 17.68
C PRO A 132 -6.42 11.02 17.69
N HIS A 133 -5.98 9.76 17.68
CA HIS A 133 -4.56 9.40 17.74
C HIS A 133 -3.91 9.26 16.36
N LEU A 134 -4.71 9.24 15.30
CA LEU A 134 -4.21 9.21 13.93
C LEU A 134 -3.56 10.55 13.57
N SER A 135 -2.40 10.48 12.93
CA SER A 135 -1.65 11.62 12.42
C SER A 135 -2.49 12.41 11.41
N SER A 136 -2.54 13.72 11.66
CA SER A 136 -3.27 14.71 10.86
C SER A 136 -2.36 15.81 10.30
N THR A 137 -1.07 15.81 10.65
CA THR A 137 -0.10 16.82 10.23
C THR A 137 0.64 16.39 8.95
N PRO A 138 0.61 17.18 7.87
CA PRO A 138 1.40 16.89 6.67
C PRO A 138 2.92 16.90 6.94
N THR A 139 3.62 15.87 6.46
CA THR A 139 5.09 15.72 6.64
C THR A 139 5.90 15.98 5.36
N ARG A 140 5.23 16.18 4.22
CA ARG A 140 5.84 16.23 2.88
C ARG A 140 5.66 17.57 2.17
N GLN A 141 5.21 18.60 2.89
CA GLN A 141 5.07 19.93 2.30
C GLN A 141 6.43 20.44 1.82
N THR A 142 6.53 20.72 0.51
CA THR A 142 7.74 21.27 -0.08
C THR A 142 7.73 22.78 0.06
N THR A 143 8.84 23.35 0.50
CA THR A 143 9.06 24.79 0.71
C THR A 143 10.39 25.20 0.08
N PRO A 144 10.62 26.50 -0.20
CA PRO A 144 11.92 26.97 -0.67
C PRO A 144 13.08 26.56 0.24
N SER A 145 12.83 26.41 1.55
CA SER A 145 13.84 26.03 2.53
C SER A 145 14.19 24.53 2.56
N ASN A 146 13.31 23.65 2.08
CA ASN A 146 13.52 22.19 2.16
C ASN A 146 13.63 21.49 0.79
N ILE A 147 13.32 22.19 -0.32
CA ILE A 147 13.26 21.60 -1.66
C ILE A 147 14.55 20.88 -2.05
N SER A 148 15.72 21.46 -1.79
CA SER A 148 17.01 20.82 -2.08
C SER A 148 17.18 19.50 -1.31
N ALA A 149 16.72 19.43 -0.05
CA ALA A 149 16.78 18.21 0.74
C ALA A 149 15.79 17.14 0.25
N VAL A 150 14.61 17.55 -0.23
CA VAL A 150 13.64 16.64 -0.86
C VAL A 150 14.22 16.03 -2.14
N HIS A 151 14.83 16.86 -3.00
CA HIS A 151 15.50 16.39 -4.21
C HIS A 151 16.67 15.45 -3.89
N ALA A 152 17.52 15.79 -2.93
CA ALA A 152 18.65 14.96 -2.54
C ALA A 152 18.21 13.58 -2.04
N ARG A 153 17.17 13.50 -1.20
CA ARG A 153 16.62 12.21 -0.74
C ARG A 153 16.00 11.40 -1.90
N GLY A 154 15.31 12.06 -2.82
CA GLY A 154 14.77 11.41 -4.01
C GLY A 154 15.85 10.82 -4.91
N ARG A 155 16.94 11.58 -5.13
CA ARG A 155 18.12 11.16 -5.89
C ARG A 155 18.82 9.98 -5.22
N GLN A 156 19.06 10.07 -3.92
CA GLN A 156 19.65 8.99 -3.13
C GLN A 156 18.80 7.71 -3.19
N LEU A 157 17.47 7.84 -3.08
CA LEU A 157 16.57 6.70 -3.24
C LEU A 157 16.71 6.10 -4.63
N TRP A 158 16.64 6.90 -5.70
CA TRP A 158 16.79 6.46 -7.09
C TRP A 158 18.09 5.67 -7.32
N GLU A 159 19.23 6.23 -6.89
CA GLU A 159 20.54 5.61 -7.00
C GLU A 159 20.60 4.27 -6.24
N SER A 160 20.07 4.22 -5.02
CA SER A 160 20.00 2.97 -4.23
C SER A 160 19.14 1.87 -4.88
N ILE A 161 18.33 2.19 -5.89
CA ILE A 161 17.56 1.18 -6.64
C ILE A 161 18.32 0.77 -7.90
N TYR A 162 18.88 1.74 -8.62
CA TYR A 162 19.29 1.54 -10.00
C TYR A 162 20.79 1.54 -10.26
N THR A 163 21.64 1.90 -9.30
CA THR A 163 23.09 1.92 -9.51
C THR A 163 23.64 0.55 -9.92
N PRO A 164 24.51 0.49 -10.96
CA PRO A 164 25.16 1.61 -11.67
C PRO A 164 24.41 2.09 -12.94
N LEU A 165 23.16 1.68 -13.14
CA LEU A 165 22.35 1.98 -14.31
C LEU A 165 21.47 3.23 -14.15
N ASP A 166 21.46 3.89 -12.99
CA ASP A 166 20.59 5.02 -12.64
C ASP A 166 20.62 6.14 -13.69
N THR A 167 21.81 6.62 -14.07
CA THR A 167 22.00 7.69 -15.04
C THR A 167 21.61 7.25 -16.46
N LYS A 168 21.91 6.00 -16.82
CA LYS A 168 21.53 5.43 -18.13
C LYS A 168 20.02 5.28 -18.25
N LEU A 169 19.36 4.86 -17.18
CA LEU A 169 17.90 4.74 -17.11
C LEU A 169 17.26 6.13 -17.21
N GLU A 170 17.78 7.13 -16.50
CA GLU A 170 17.32 8.52 -16.60
C GLU A 170 17.43 9.05 -18.04
N ALA A 171 18.58 8.87 -18.69
CA ALA A 171 18.77 9.27 -20.09
C ALA A 171 17.79 8.57 -21.03
N LYS A 172 17.55 7.27 -20.84
CA LYS A 172 16.56 6.52 -21.63
C LYS A 172 15.12 7.02 -21.42
N LEU A 173 14.77 7.41 -20.20
CA LEU A 173 13.46 8.00 -19.92
C LEU A 173 13.32 9.38 -20.57
N ALA A 174 14.38 10.20 -20.55
CA ALA A 174 14.41 11.50 -21.20
C ALA A 174 14.27 11.41 -22.73
N GLU A 175 14.78 10.34 -23.35
CA GLU A 175 14.62 10.08 -24.79
C GLU A 175 13.14 9.87 -25.17
N ALA A 176 12.36 9.21 -24.30
CA ALA A 176 10.92 9.05 -24.51
C ALA A 176 10.17 10.38 -24.31
N HIS A 177 10.53 11.15 -23.27
CA HIS A 177 10.06 12.51 -23.05
C HIS A 177 10.97 13.24 -22.04
N PRO A 178 11.44 14.46 -22.31
CA PRO A 178 12.41 15.16 -21.44
C PRO A 178 11.91 15.39 -20.01
N ASP A 179 10.61 15.66 -19.83
CA ASP A 179 10.02 15.87 -18.49
C ASP A 179 9.71 14.57 -17.72
N LEU A 180 9.80 13.40 -18.36
CA LEU A 180 9.47 12.13 -17.70
C LEU A 180 10.36 11.86 -16.46
N PRO A 181 11.71 11.89 -16.56
CA PRO A 181 12.55 11.76 -15.38
C PRO A 181 12.38 12.92 -14.39
N VAL A 182 12.05 14.14 -14.85
CA VAL A 182 11.79 15.31 -13.99
C VAL A 182 10.63 15.00 -13.04
N HIS A 183 9.52 14.48 -13.54
CA HIS A 183 8.37 14.12 -12.71
C HIS A 183 8.62 12.86 -11.88
N ILE A 184 9.28 11.85 -12.44
CA ILE A 184 9.63 10.64 -11.68
C ILE A 184 10.47 11.02 -10.44
N LEU A 185 11.53 11.81 -10.61
CA LEU A 185 12.40 12.19 -9.50
C LEU A 185 11.76 13.26 -8.60
N GLY A 186 11.29 14.35 -9.21
CA GLY A 186 10.84 15.55 -8.52
C GLY A 186 9.41 15.48 -7.98
N SER A 187 8.58 14.54 -8.43
CA SER A 187 7.21 14.37 -7.95
C SER A 187 6.98 13.03 -7.22
N HIS A 188 7.67 11.96 -7.63
CA HIS A 188 7.48 10.63 -7.05
C HIS A 188 8.60 10.24 -6.08
N TYR A 189 9.86 10.17 -6.52
CA TYR A 189 10.93 9.63 -5.67
C TYR A 189 11.24 10.54 -4.48
N GLY A 190 11.38 11.85 -4.69
CA GLY A 190 11.63 12.80 -3.61
C GLY A 190 10.42 13.01 -2.70
N PRO A 191 9.33 13.61 -3.18
CA PRO A 191 8.23 14.02 -2.30
C PRO A 191 7.39 12.89 -1.73
N LEU A 192 7.29 11.74 -2.42
CA LEU A 192 6.31 10.70 -2.11
C LEU A 192 6.97 9.39 -1.61
N LEU A 193 7.83 8.78 -2.42
CA LEU A 193 8.41 7.45 -2.14
C LEU A 193 9.52 7.49 -1.10
N SER A 194 10.35 8.54 -1.08
CA SER A 194 11.30 8.73 0.01
C SER A 194 10.53 9.02 1.31
N ASP A 195 11.02 8.45 2.41
CA ASP A 195 10.41 8.74 3.71
C ASP A 195 10.66 10.21 4.08
N PRO A 196 9.70 10.87 4.74
CA PRO A 196 9.89 12.21 5.24
C PRO A 196 10.98 12.21 6.32
N PRO A 197 11.62 13.37 6.58
CA PRO A 197 12.49 13.53 7.74
C PRO A 197 11.75 13.11 9.01
N SER A 198 12.46 12.46 9.94
CA SER A 198 11.88 12.17 11.27
C SER A 198 11.52 13.49 11.95
N GLY A 199 10.23 13.77 12.14
CA GLY A 199 9.75 14.96 12.83
C GLY A 199 9.15 14.58 14.17
N LYS A 200 9.32 15.42 15.19
CA LYS A 200 8.75 15.19 16.55
C LYS A 200 7.21 15.10 16.61
N ASN A 201 6.51 15.46 15.52
CA ASN A 201 5.05 15.62 15.44
C ASN A 201 4.41 15.05 14.14
N GLY A 202 5.08 14.12 13.43
CA GLY A 202 4.64 13.60 12.11
C GLY A 202 4.02 12.20 12.16
N LEU A 203 3.62 11.65 10.99
CA LEU A 203 3.42 10.20 10.86
C LEU A 203 4.73 9.49 11.22
N ASP A 204 4.79 8.82 12.36
CA ASP A 204 5.94 7.99 12.75
C ASP A 204 6.02 6.68 11.95
N SER A 205 4.98 6.37 11.17
CA SER A 205 4.96 5.20 10.30
C SER A 205 5.69 5.47 8.99
N LYS A 206 7.00 5.26 9.01
CA LYS A 206 7.81 5.15 7.78
C LYS A 206 7.64 3.76 7.18
N VAL A 207 7.60 3.70 5.84
CA VAL A 207 7.66 2.41 5.14
C VAL A 207 9.09 1.94 5.00
N GLY A 208 10.05 2.83 4.72
CA GLY A 208 11.45 2.46 4.56
C GLY A 208 11.79 1.92 3.17
N ARG A 209 13.09 1.75 2.91
CA ARG A 209 13.64 1.53 1.56
C ARG A 209 13.23 0.17 1.00
N SER A 210 13.34 -0.88 1.79
CA SER A 210 13.12 -2.27 1.35
C SER A 210 11.64 -2.54 1.15
N LEU A 211 10.82 -2.13 2.12
CA LEU A 211 9.37 -2.29 2.03
C LEU A 211 8.74 -1.40 0.96
N THR A 212 9.34 -0.25 0.62
CA THR A 212 8.88 0.54 -0.54
C THR A 212 9.05 -0.24 -1.85
N SER A 213 10.10 -1.07 -2.00
CA SER A 213 10.19 -2.01 -3.12
C SER A 213 9.10 -3.08 -3.08
N VAL A 214 8.77 -3.64 -1.90
CA VAL A 214 7.68 -4.62 -1.75
C VAL A 214 6.33 -4.02 -2.15
N VAL A 215 6.04 -2.78 -1.71
CA VAL A 215 4.84 -2.02 -2.11
C VAL A 215 4.80 -1.84 -3.63
N ALA A 216 5.93 -1.46 -4.25
CA ALA A 216 6.01 -1.29 -5.70
C ALA A 216 5.73 -2.60 -6.46
N ILE A 217 6.36 -3.71 -6.05
CA ILE A 217 6.15 -5.03 -6.65
C ILE A 217 4.67 -5.42 -6.56
N ALA A 218 4.06 -5.27 -5.37
CA ALA A 218 2.67 -5.63 -5.15
C ALA A 218 1.69 -4.79 -5.97
N CYS A 219 1.88 -3.46 -6.00
CA CYS A 219 1.06 -2.58 -6.84
C CYS A 219 1.18 -2.92 -8.32
N LEU A 220 2.41 -3.03 -8.84
CA LEU A 220 2.64 -3.26 -10.26
C LEU A 220 2.17 -4.64 -10.70
N ARG A 221 2.32 -5.66 -9.85
CA ARG A 221 1.79 -7.00 -10.11
C ARG A 221 0.26 -7.01 -10.14
N ALA A 222 -0.40 -6.38 -9.16
CA ALA A 222 -1.86 -6.28 -9.10
C ALA A 222 -2.44 -5.42 -10.24
N GLN A 223 -1.71 -4.41 -10.71
CA GLN A 223 -2.12 -3.54 -11.80
C GLN A 223 -2.11 -4.24 -13.17
N THR A 224 -1.24 -5.24 -13.35
CA THR A 224 -1.00 -5.96 -14.61
C THR A 224 -0.43 -5.07 -15.73
N GLY A 225 0.03 -5.68 -16.84
CA GLY A 225 0.50 -4.95 -18.03
C GLY A 225 1.84 -4.20 -17.90
N VAL A 226 2.51 -4.29 -16.75
CA VAL A 226 3.75 -3.55 -16.42
C VAL A 226 4.89 -4.48 -15.96
N GLY A 227 5.01 -5.64 -16.62
CA GLY A 227 6.01 -6.68 -16.29
C GLY A 227 7.46 -6.17 -16.18
N PRO A 228 7.96 -5.32 -17.10
CA PRO A 228 9.30 -4.73 -16.97
C PRO A 228 9.51 -3.94 -15.68
N GLN A 229 8.47 -3.23 -15.22
CA GLN A 229 8.52 -2.46 -13.97
C GLN A 229 8.51 -3.40 -12.76
N VAL A 230 7.72 -4.48 -12.78
CA VAL A 230 7.76 -5.52 -11.72
C VAL A 230 9.18 -6.08 -11.60
N LEU A 231 9.80 -6.47 -12.72
CA LEU A 231 11.17 -6.98 -12.74
C LEU A 231 12.16 -5.97 -12.16
N SER A 232 12.05 -4.72 -12.58
CA SER A 232 12.87 -3.61 -12.10
C SER A 232 12.80 -3.45 -10.57
N HIS A 233 11.60 -3.55 -9.98
CA HIS A 233 11.42 -3.43 -8.54
C HIS A 233 11.80 -4.69 -7.74
N VAL A 234 11.73 -5.88 -8.34
CA VAL A 234 12.32 -7.12 -7.79
C VAL A 234 13.84 -6.96 -7.66
N PHE A 235 14.52 -6.51 -8.72
CA PHE A 235 15.94 -6.18 -8.63
C PHE A 235 16.21 -5.07 -7.62
N GLY A 236 15.33 -4.07 -7.54
CA GLY A 236 15.41 -3.02 -6.54
C GLY A 236 15.34 -3.50 -5.09
N LEU A 237 14.56 -4.55 -4.80
CA LEU A 237 14.51 -5.21 -3.48
C LEU A 237 15.82 -5.95 -3.21
N ARG A 238 16.31 -6.73 -4.18
CA ARG A 238 17.61 -7.44 -4.10
C ARG A 238 18.76 -6.49 -3.87
N LYS A 239 18.76 -5.34 -4.57
CA LYS A 239 19.76 -4.29 -4.42
C LYS A 239 19.80 -3.71 -3.01
N ALA A 240 18.63 -3.55 -2.38
CA ALA A 240 18.56 -3.07 -0.99
C ALA A 240 19.30 -4.02 -0.05
N VAL A 241 19.17 -5.34 -0.25
CA VAL A 241 19.89 -6.36 0.54
C VAL A 241 21.38 -6.38 0.22
N GLU A 242 21.75 -6.38 -1.06
CA GLU A 242 23.14 -6.33 -1.51
C GLU A 242 23.91 -5.14 -0.92
N GLN A 243 23.24 -3.99 -0.77
CA GLN A 243 23.81 -2.76 -0.22
C GLN A 243 23.71 -2.66 1.31
N GLY A 244 23.09 -3.63 2.00
CA GLY A 244 22.85 -3.57 3.45
C GLY A 244 21.84 -2.51 3.87
N ALA A 245 21.04 -1.97 2.95
CA ALA A 245 20.09 -0.89 3.23
C ALA A 245 18.99 -1.32 4.22
N HIS A 246 18.58 -2.60 4.17
CA HIS A 246 17.63 -3.20 5.11
C HIS A 246 18.18 -3.21 6.54
N LEU A 247 19.49 -3.49 6.74
CA LEU A 247 20.11 -3.45 8.06
C LEU A 247 20.00 -2.05 8.68
N HIS A 248 20.31 -1.01 7.90
CA HIS A 248 20.21 0.38 8.36
C HIS A 248 18.77 0.80 8.65
N GLU A 249 17.80 0.36 7.83
CA GLU A 249 16.38 0.66 7.97
C GLU A 249 15.84 0.18 9.32
N PHE A 250 16.17 -1.05 9.72
CA PHE A 250 15.69 -1.61 10.98
C PHE A 250 16.56 -1.18 12.18
N ALA A 251 17.89 -1.06 12.02
CA ALA A 251 18.76 -0.54 13.07
C ALA A 251 18.41 0.90 13.50
N ALA A 252 18.09 1.77 12.54
CA ALA A 252 17.64 3.14 12.84
C ALA A 252 16.29 3.16 13.59
N ALA A 253 15.40 2.22 13.28
CA ALA A 253 14.13 2.07 13.99
C ALA A 253 14.33 1.62 15.45
N ALA A 254 15.31 0.76 15.72
CA ALA A 254 15.67 0.35 17.08
C ALA A 254 16.29 1.49 17.91
N ALA A 255 17.15 2.31 17.29
CA ALA A 255 17.85 3.41 17.96
C ALA A 255 16.94 4.61 18.32
N GLY A 256 15.92 4.90 17.51
CA GLY A 256 15.02 6.05 17.71
C GLY A 256 14.05 5.95 18.91
N GLN A 257 14.01 4.82 19.62
CA GLN A 257 13.03 4.53 20.69
C GLN A 257 13.68 4.21 22.05
N SER A 258 14.93 4.63 22.27
CA SER A 258 15.81 4.23 23.38
C SER A 258 15.56 4.98 24.70
N GLY A 259 14.32 5.01 25.19
CA GLY A 259 13.96 5.64 26.47
C GLY A 259 13.72 4.69 27.66
N GLY A 260 13.97 3.37 27.53
CA GLY A 260 13.62 2.38 28.56
C GLY A 260 14.79 1.46 28.96
N GLU A 261 14.97 1.26 30.27
CA GLU A 261 16.08 0.52 30.88
C GLU A 261 16.09 -1.00 30.57
N GLY A 262 17.31 -1.54 30.43
CA GLY A 262 17.74 -2.90 30.80
C GLY A 262 17.21 -4.12 30.03
N SER A 263 15.89 -4.32 29.95
CA SER A 263 15.27 -5.56 29.46
C SER A 263 14.52 -5.38 28.13
N VAL A 264 13.84 -4.24 27.96
CA VAL A 264 13.09 -3.89 26.74
C VAL A 264 14.02 -3.62 25.55
N LYS A 265 15.28 -3.28 25.82
CA LYS A 265 16.28 -3.00 24.78
C LYS A 265 16.64 -4.25 23.96
N GLY A 266 16.85 -5.39 24.62
CA GLY A 266 17.23 -6.64 23.95
C GLY A 266 16.11 -7.25 23.09
N GLU A 267 14.85 -7.14 23.51
CA GLU A 267 13.71 -7.62 22.71
C GLU A 267 13.50 -6.79 21.43
N LYS A 268 13.69 -5.47 21.52
CA LYS A 268 13.59 -4.56 20.37
C LYS A 268 14.69 -4.78 19.35
N GLU A 269 15.94 -4.95 19.82
CA GLU A 269 17.10 -5.24 18.97
C GLU A 269 16.89 -6.59 18.24
N ARG A 270 16.51 -7.64 18.96
CA ARG A 270 16.19 -8.95 18.36
C ARG A 270 15.10 -8.86 17.30
N LYS A 271 14.01 -8.13 17.57
CA LYS A 271 12.91 -7.97 16.60
C LYS A 271 13.36 -7.18 15.35
N SER A 272 14.20 -6.17 15.54
CA SER A 272 14.81 -5.42 14.44
C SER A 272 15.68 -6.32 13.56
N GLU A 273 16.48 -7.18 14.18
CA GLU A 273 17.30 -8.18 13.47
C GLU A 273 16.42 -9.18 12.71
N GLU A 274 15.34 -9.70 13.33
CA GLU A 274 14.39 -10.62 12.69
C GLU A 274 13.72 -10.00 11.46
N GLU A 275 13.33 -8.72 11.52
CA GLU A 275 12.79 -8.01 10.36
C GLU A 275 13.84 -7.85 9.25
N ALA A 276 15.08 -7.52 9.61
CA ALA A 276 16.16 -7.39 8.64
C ALA A 276 16.47 -8.72 7.95
N GLU A 277 16.66 -9.80 8.71
CA GLU A 277 16.84 -11.14 8.13
C GLU A 277 15.63 -11.57 7.30
N GLY A 278 14.43 -11.16 7.70
CA GLY A 278 13.20 -11.41 6.95
C GLY A 278 13.24 -10.78 5.55
N ILE A 279 13.72 -9.54 5.44
CA ILE A 279 13.95 -8.89 4.14
C ILE A 279 15.03 -9.61 3.31
N GLU A 280 16.11 -10.11 3.92
CA GLU A 280 17.12 -10.89 3.20
C GLU A 280 16.51 -12.15 2.58
N ARG A 281 15.74 -12.91 3.36
CA ARG A 281 15.03 -14.09 2.87
C ARG A 281 14.01 -13.71 1.79
N LEU A 282 13.31 -12.60 1.96
CA LEU A 282 12.32 -12.13 1.00
C LEU A 282 12.94 -11.68 -0.34
N ALA A 283 14.18 -11.21 -0.33
CA ALA A 283 14.90 -10.82 -1.54
C ALA A 283 15.45 -12.02 -2.35
N SER A 284 15.35 -13.25 -1.84
CA SER A 284 15.66 -14.46 -2.61
C SER A 284 14.67 -14.66 -3.77
N ASP A 285 14.98 -15.59 -4.68
CA ASP A 285 14.05 -15.95 -5.77
C ASP A 285 12.76 -16.56 -5.18
N GLU A 286 12.86 -17.42 -4.16
CA GLU A 286 11.72 -18.02 -3.45
C GLU A 286 10.89 -16.97 -2.70
N GLY A 287 11.54 -15.97 -2.13
CA GLY A 287 10.90 -14.83 -1.46
C GLY A 287 10.14 -13.95 -2.44
N CYS A 288 10.76 -13.60 -3.57
CA CYS A 288 10.12 -12.80 -4.62
C CYS A 288 8.97 -13.56 -5.28
N GLU A 289 9.13 -14.86 -5.53
CA GLU A 289 8.04 -15.71 -6.01
C GLU A 289 6.86 -15.73 -5.03
N TRP A 290 7.14 -15.83 -3.73
CA TRP A 290 6.10 -15.76 -2.71
C TRP A 290 5.36 -14.41 -2.71
N ILE A 291 6.06 -13.27 -2.87
CA ILE A 291 5.40 -11.96 -3.01
C ILE A 291 4.42 -12.00 -4.19
N LEU A 292 4.87 -12.44 -5.37
CA LEU A 292 4.05 -12.45 -6.57
C LEU A 292 2.83 -13.35 -6.43
N ARG A 293 3.01 -14.58 -5.93
CA ARG A 293 1.90 -15.53 -5.69
C ARG A 293 0.91 -15.02 -4.63
N SER A 294 1.39 -14.30 -3.61
CA SER A 294 0.52 -13.68 -2.60
C SER A 294 -0.35 -12.59 -3.21
N VAL A 295 0.22 -11.76 -4.08
CA VAL A 295 -0.51 -10.72 -4.81
C VAL A 295 -1.52 -11.33 -5.78
N ASP A 296 -1.16 -12.43 -6.44
CA ASP A 296 -2.06 -13.17 -7.32
C ASP A 296 -3.27 -13.73 -6.54
N ALA A 297 -3.04 -14.34 -5.37
CA ALA A 297 -4.12 -14.87 -4.52
C ALA A 297 -5.11 -13.78 -4.07
N ILE A 298 -4.62 -12.57 -3.74
CA ILE A 298 -5.48 -11.42 -3.44
C ILE A 298 -6.25 -11.00 -4.70
N SER A 299 -5.57 -10.90 -5.84
CA SER A 299 -6.17 -10.48 -7.11
C SER A 299 -7.27 -11.43 -7.57
N GLU A 300 -7.06 -12.74 -7.46
CA GLU A 300 -8.04 -13.78 -7.77
C GLU A 300 -9.28 -13.68 -6.88
N ALA A 301 -9.10 -13.52 -5.57
CA ALA A 301 -10.22 -13.36 -4.63
C ALA A 301 -11.05 -12.10 -4.96
N MET A 302 -10.40 -10.97 -5.25
CA MET A 302 -11.05 -9.72 -5.62
C MET A 302 -11.78 -9.81 -6.97
N ALA A 303 -11.17 -10.47 -7.96
CA ALA A 303 -11.78 -10.69 -9.27
C ALA A 303 -13.04 -11.56 -9.17
N ALA A 304 -13.02 -12.61 -8.36
CA ALA A 304 -14.18 -13.46 -8.10
C ALA A 304 -15.32 -12.67 -7.44
N ALA A 305 -15.01 -11.79 -6.48
CA ALA A 305 -16.00 -10.93 -5.83
C ALA A 305 -16.62 -9.91 -6.80
N ALA A 306 -15.80 -9.29 -7.66
CA ALA A 306 -16.29 -8.39 -8.70
C ALA A 306 -17.24 -9.10 -9.68
N ALA A 307 -16.88 -10.31 -10.13
CA ALA A 307 -17.71 -11.09 -11.04
C ALA A 307 -19.06 -11.50 -10.40
N ALA A 308 -19.06 -11.86 -9.11
CA ALA A 308 -20.29 -12.17 -8.39
C ALA A 308 -21.23 -10.95 -8.26
N GLN A 309 -20.68 -9.74 -8.10
CA GLN A 309 -21.46 -8.51 -8.08
C GLN A 309 -22.10 -8.22 -9.44
N ASP A 310 -21.34 -8.40 -10.53
CA ASP A 310 -21.84 -8.22 -11.90
C ASP A 310 -22.97 -9.22 -12.22
N GLY A 311 -22.85 -10.47 -11.77
CA GLY A 311 -23.88 -11.51 -11.93
C GLY A 311 -25.20 -11.17 -11.20
N ASN A 312 -25.11 -10.70 -9.96
CA ASN A 312 -26.29 -10.36 -9.16
C ASN A 312 -27.02 -9.08 -9.69
N MET A 313 -26.28 -8.15 -10.30
CA MET A 313 -26.90 -6.99 -10.97
C MET A 313 -27.67 -7.36 -12.24
N ASN A 314 -27.27 -8.41 -12.95
CA ASN A 314 -27.96 -8.87 -14.16
C ASN A 314 -29.23 -9.69 -13.84
N GLU A 315 -29.32 -10.37 -12.69
CA GLU A 315 -30.51 -11.14 -12.31
C GLU A 315 -31.62 -10.28 -11.66
N GLY A 316 -31.28 -9.15 -11.02
CA GLY A 316 -32.24 -8.25 -10.37
C GLY A 316 -32.92 -7.22 -11.27
N GLY A 317 -32.64 -7.23 -12.59
CA GLY A 317 -32.91 -6.13 -13.51
C GLY A 317 -33.90 -6.39 -14.63
N PHE A 318 -34.93 -7.23 -14.44
CA PHE A 318 -36.03 -7.38 -15.41
C PHE A 318 -37.41 -7.47 -14.75
N ALA A 319 -37.76 -6.51 -13.89
CA ALA A 319 -39.17 -6.18 -13.67
C ALA A 319 -39.66 -5.36 -14.88
N SER A 320 -40.12 -6.08 -15.91
CA SER A 320 -40.77 -5.50 -17.10
C SER A 320 -41.92 -4.59 -16.65
N PRO A 321 -42.03 -3.34 -17.13
CA PRO A 321 -43.18 -2.51 -16.80
C PRO A 321 -44.42 -3.18 -17.40
N MET A 322 -45.32 -3.63 -16.53
CA MET A 322 -46.67 -4.07 -16.89
C MET A 322 -47.26 -3.08 -17.89
N ARG A 323 -47.55 -3.57 -19.11
CA ARG A 323 -48.40 -2.87 -20.07
C ARG A 323 -49.70 -2.53 -19.37
N LYS A 324 -49.95 -1.23 -19.14
CA LYS A 324 -51.28 -0.74 -18.80
C LYS A 324 -52.21 -1.19 -19.93
N ARG A 325 -53.17 -2.06 -19.61
CA ARG A 325 -54.32 -2.34 -20.46
C ARG A 325 -55.10 -1.04 -20.63
N GLU A 326 -55.17 -0.54 -21.85
CA GLU A 326 -56.21 0.38 -22.26
C GLU A 326 -57.53 -0.41 -22.26
N SER A 327 -58.43 -0.10 -21.32
CA SER A 327 -59.82 -0.51 -21.40
C SER A 327 -60.57 0.52 -22.24
N LYS A 328 -60.99 0.12 -23.44
CA LYS A 328 -62.14 0.74 -24.11
C LYS A 328 -63.39 0.41 -23.30
N LEU A 329 -64.05 1.45 -22.80
CA LEU A 329 -65.50 1.71 -22.85
C LEU A 329 -65.76 3.07 -22.18
#